data_AF-A0A9D0T293-F1
#
_entry.id   AF-A0A9D0T293-F1
#
_cell.length_a   1.000
_cell.length_b   1.000
_cell.length_c   1.000
_cell.angle_alpha   90.00
_cell.angle_beta   90.00
_cell.angle_gamma   90.00
#
_symmetry.space_group_name_H-M   'P 1'
#
loop_
_entity.id
_entity.type
_entity.pdbx_description
1 polymer ?
#
loop_
_entity_poly.entity_id
_entity_poly.type
_entity_poly.pdbx_seq_one_letter_code
_entity_poly.pdbx_strand_id
1 'polypeptide(L)'
;MAEIIPPLNRQTLGRMTSGEKRVARRLQALLENDYLVWFDIPVGKKRRYPDFIILHPSRGLLFLEVKDWKPDTLKKISKSDVTLLTDTGLVTRPHPLEQARQYTYNVIGVLSRDPKLCQATGAYKGNLAMPYGWGVVFTNITRKQIEKAISHEQREGLLPDHLTIYKDEITENTDAQSIYHKKSGLGFSLSSVGIQGKGRTTILRLNYRNTREILHFAYTFARHYLYPKSADDDHIPLIEPEAAGNSGPAPVVRQNNSLQEEIAYALKCLTKWRQQGIPWGDMAVVYAEGSQGHKMASQLRAAGIPHTWLAIKQYKSTYNSGNEQVTVLTIHSSKGLEFPRVIMLGIGQLNDSEARQAKNARLLYVGMTRAQECLLITTSAKNAFSRKLLEVAQSV
;
A
#
# COMPACT_ATOMS: atom_id res chain seq x y z
N MET A 1 -13.44 -8.27 4.99
CA MET A 1 -12.79 -8.50 3.70
C MET A 1 -11.46 -7.79 3.72
N ALA A 2 -10.40 -8.48 3.34
CA ALA A 2 -9.07 -7.90 3.26
C ALA A 2 -9.00 -6.70 2.32
N GLU A 3 -8.09 -5.77 2.64
CA GLU A 3 -7.78 -4.64 1.78
C GLU A 3 -6.78 -5.08 0.71
N ILE A 4 -7.19 -5.04 -0.56
CA ILE A 4 -6.29 -5.32 -1.70
C ILE A 4 -5.74 -4.00 -2.25
N ILE A 5 -4.43 -3.96 -2.43
CA ILE A 5 -3.68 -2.79 -2.87
C ILE A 5 -2.84 -3.15 -4.11
N PRO A 6 -3.06 -2.51 -5.27
CA PRO A 6 -4.14 -1.56 -5.57
C PRO A 6 -5.51 -2.25 -5.57
N PRO A 7 -6.62 -1.51 -5.34
CA PRO A 7 -7.95 -2.09 -5.33
C PRO A 7 -8.28 -2.78 -6.65
N LEU A 8 -9.10 -3.85 -6.60
CA LEU A 8 -9.54 -4.65 -7.74
C LEU A 8 -10.51 -3.90 -8.67
N ASN A 9 -10.03 -2.85 -9.30
CA ASN A 9 -10.74 -2.09 -10.33
C ASN A 9 -10.44 -2.66 -11.73
N ARG A 10 -11.11 -2.11 -12.76
CA ARG A 10 -10.94 -2.55 -14.16
C ARG A 10 -9.49 -2.48 -14.64
N GLN A 11 -8.72 -1.51 -14.15
CA GLN A 11 -7.32 -1.32 -14.53
C GLN A 11 -6.39 -2.37 -13.87
N THR A 12 -6.51 -2.57 -12.55
CA THR A 12 -5.78 -3.61 -11.81
C THR A 12 -6.10 -4.99 -12.37
N LEU A 13 -7.39 -5.28 -12.59
CA LEU A 13 -7.82 -6.52 -13.22
C LEU A 13 -7.29 -6.64 -14.66
N GLY A 14 -7.11 -5.54 -15.39
CA GLY A 14 -6.51 -5.58 -16.74
C GLY A 14 -5.08 -6.11 -16.76
N ARG A 15 -4.31 -5.90 -15.68
CA ARG A 15 -2.91 -6.35 -15.54
C ARG A 15 -2.78 -7.80 -15.07
N MET A 16 -3.81 -8.34 -14.44
CA MET A 16 -3.78 -9.67 -13.83
C MET A 16 -4.05 -10.79 -14.83
N THR A 17 -3.34 -11.91 -14.67
CA THR A 17 -3.67 -13.19 -15.31
C THR A 17 -5.02 -13.74 -14.83
N SER A 18 -5.55 -14.76 -15.51
CA SER A 18 -6.85 -15.33 -15.14
C SER A 18 -6.81 -15.97 -13.76
N GLY A 19 -5.71 -16.65 -13.42
CA GLY A 19 -5.55 -17.20 -12.09
C GLY A 19 -5.23 -16.16 -11.02
N GLU A 20 -4.43 -15.12 -11.31
CA GLU A 20 -4.24 -14.02 -10.36
C GLU A 20 -5.56 -13.35 -10.00
N LYS A 21 -6.45 -13.11 -10.97
CA LYS A 21 -7.80 -12.59 -10.72
C LYS A 21 -8.58 -13.48 -9.76
N ARG A 22 -8.50 -14.79 -9.96
CA ARG A 22 -9.19 -15.78 -9.11
C ARG A 22 -8.63 -15.74 -7.69
N VAL A 23 -7.31 -15.80 -7.55
CA VAL A 23 -6.63 -15.73 -6.25
C VAL A 23 -6.96 -14.42 -5.54
N ALA A 24 -6.84 -13.27 -6.22
CA ALA A 24 -7.13 -11.97 -5.64
C ALA A 24 -8.56 -11.87 -5.10
N ARG A 25 -9.57 -12.31 -5.87
CA ARG A 25 -10.97 -12.32 -5.40
C ARG A 25 -11.17 -13.21 -4.19
N ARG A 26 -10.51 -14.38 -4.16
CA ARG A 26 -10.60 -15.31 -3.01
C ARG A 26 -9.91 -14.75 -1.77
N LEU A 27 -8.73 -14.15 -1.92
CA LEU A 27 -8.06 -13.45 -0.82
C LEU A 27 -8.95 -12.33 -0.27
N GLN A 28 -9.61 -11.55 -1.14
CA GLN A 28 -10.52 -10.49 -0.70
C GLN A 28 -11.72 -11.03 0.10
N ALA A 29 -12.33 -12.12 -0.38
CA ALA A 29 -13.56 -12.67 0.17
C ALA A 29 -13.33 -13.47 1.46
N LEU A 30 -12.23 -14.23 1.55
CA LEU A 30 -11.99 -15.18 2.64
C LEU A 30 -11.12 -14.61 3.77
N LEU A 31 -10.30 -13.60 3.49
CA LEU A 31 -9.49 -12.97 4.52
C LEU A 31 -10.29 -11.90 5.28
N GLU A 32 -10.00 -11.81 6.57
CA GLU A 32 -10.53 -10.81 7.49
C GLU A 32 -10.03 -9.41 7.11
N ASN A 33 -10.64 -8.37 7.67
CA ASN A 33 -10.37 -6.97 7.34
C ASN A 33 -9.02 -6.43 7.85
N ASP A 34 -8.33 -7.19 8.67
CA ASP A 34 -6.99 -6.89 9.19
C ASP A 34 -5.85 -7.36 8.27
N TYR A 35 -6.18 -8.12 7.22
CA TYR A 35 -5.22 -8.49 6.18
C TYR A 35 -5.05 -7.35 5.16
N LEU A 36 -3.79 -7.02 4.91
CA LEU A 36 -3.37 -6.20 3.76
C LEU A 36 -2.81 -7.13 2.69
N VAL A 37 -3.29 -7.01 1.47
CA VAL A 37 -2.89 -7.84 0.34
C VAL A 37 -2.41 -6.93 -0.77
N TRP A 38 -1.10 -6.90 -1.00
CA TRP A 38 -0.55 -6.18 -2.12
C TRP A 38 -0.38 -7.08 -3.34
N PHE A 39 -0.64 -6.50 -4.51
CA PHE A 39 -0.40 -7.12 -5.80
C PHE A 39 0.65 -6.32 -6.57
N ASP A 40 1.62 -7.03 -7.16
CA ASP A 40 2.57 -6.47 -8.13
C ASP A 40 3.36 -5.24 -7.60
N ILE A 41 3.90 -5.34 -6.37
CA ILE A 41 4.78 -4.29 -5.82
C ILE A 41 6.20 -4.45 -6.39
N PRO A 42 6.81 -3.39 -6.95
CA PRO A 42 8.22 -3.43 -7.32
C PRO A 42 9.11 -3.59 -6.09
N VAL A 43 9.91 -4.65 -6.06
CA VAL A 43 10.91 -4.85 -5.00
C VAL A 43 12.32 -4.62 -5.55
N GLY A 44 13.03 -3.69 -4.91
CA GLY A 44 14.46 -3.44 -5.14
C GLY A 44 14.80 -2.79 -6.49
N LYS A 45 16.10 -2.59 -6.74
CA LYS A 45 16.61 -1.88 -7.94
C LYS A 45 16.31 -2.61 -9.26
N LYS A 46 16.10 -3.93 -9.22
CA LYS A 46 15.85 -4.76 -10.41
C LYS A 46 14.36 -4.91 -10.76
N ARG A 47 13.45 -4.21 -10.05
CA ARG A 47 11.98 -4.25 -10.27
C ARG A 47 11.49 -5.69 -10.51
N ARG A 48 11.73 -6.57 -9.54
CA ARG A 48 11.18 -7.93 -9.56
C ARG A 48 9.96 -7.96 -8.63
N TYR A 49 8.93 -8.68 -9.04
CA TYR A 49 7.59 -8.57 -8.49
C TYR A 49 7.14 -9.94 -7.98
N PRO A 50 6.88 -10.13 -6.67
CA PRO A 50 6.02 -11.22 -6.23
C PRO A 50 4.58 -10.91 -6.64
N ASP A 51 3.81 -11.94 -7.02
CA ASP A 51 2.43 -11.74 -7.46
C ASP A 51 1.56 -11.20 -6.31
N PHE A 52 1.68 -11.79 -5.11
CA PHE A 52 1.00 -11.28 -3.91
C PHE A 52 1.92 -11.22 -2.70
N ILE A 53 1.80 -10.13 -1.93
CA ILE A 53 2.35 -9.99 -0.58
C ILE A 53 1.19 -9.81 0.37
N ILE A 54 1.06 -10.69 1.36
CA ILE A 54 -0.03 -10.67 2.34
C ILE A 54 0.58 -10.35 3.70
N LEU A 55 0.10 -9.32 4.37
CA LEU A 55 0.46 -8.98 5.74
C LEU A 55 -0.75 -9.16 6.64
N HIS A 56 -0.53 -9.85 7.76
CA HIS A 56 -1.42 -9.83 8.90
C HIS A 56 -0.67 -9.32 10.13
N PRO A 57 -1.17 -8.29 10.84
CA PRO A 57 -0.47 -7.65 11.95
C PRO A 57 0.08 -8.61 13.01
N SER A 58 -0.67 -9.66 13.36
CA SER A 58 -0.27 -10.64 14.38
C SER A 58 0.30 -11.95 13.84
N ARG A 59 0.36 -12.12 12.51
CA ARG A 59 0.77 -13.40 11.88
C ARG A 59 1.93 -13.22 10.90
N GLY A 60 2.28 -12.01 10.49
CA GLY A 60 3.46 -11.74 9.67
C GLY A 60 3.19 -11.68 8.16
N LEU A 61 4.23 -11.93 7.38
CA LEU A 61 4.25 -11.75 5.92
C LEU A 61 4.16 -13.09 5.16
N LEU A 62 3.33 -13.15 4.13
CA LEU A 62 3.27 -14.28 3.20
C LEU A 62 3.44 -13.80 1.77
N PHE A 63 4.37 -14.40 1.04
CA PHE A 63 4.63 -14.13 -0.37
C PHE A 63 4.07 -15.27 -1.22
N LEU A 64 3.19 -14.96 -2.19
CA LEU A 64 2.62 -15.96 -3.07
C LEU A 64 2.99 -15.68 -4.53
N GLU A 65 3.45 -16.73 -5.20
CA GLU A 65 3.61 -16.77 -6.66
C GLU A 65 2.44 -17.55 -7.26
N VAL A 66 1.81 -17.04 -8.31
CA VAL A 66 0.66 -17.65 -8.97
C VAL A 66 1.08 -18.17 -10.34
N LYS A 67 0.68 -19.41 -10.65
CA LYS A 67 0.94 -20.05 -11.94
C LYS A 67 -0.34 -20.60 -12.56
N ASP A 68 -0.61 -20.16 -13.77
CA ASP A 68 -1.74 -20.59 -14.61
C ASP A 68 -1.43 -21.85 -15.43
N TRP A 69 -0.41 -22.61 -15.05
CA TRP A 69 0.04 -23.80 -15.77
C TRP A 69 -1.01 -24.90 -15.76
N LYS A 70 -1.15 -25.59 -16.88
CA LYS A 70 -2.03 -26.75 -17.01
C LYS A 70 -1.23 -28.05 -16.84
N PRO A 71 -1.84 -29.15 -16.37
CA PRO A 71 -1.14 -30.43 -16.22
C PRO A 71 -0.40 -30.84 -17.50
N ASP A 72 -1.04 -30.71 -18.67
CA ASP A 72 -0.48 -31.14 -19.94
C ASP A 72 0.72 -30.30 -20.41
N THR A 73 0.82 -29.05 -19.91
CA THR A 73 1.92 -28.14 -20.23
C THR A 73 3.16 -28.42 -19.41
N LEU A 74 3.05 -29.01 -18.21
CA LEU A 74 4.20 -29.27 -17.35
C LEU A 74 4.89 -30.57 -17.76
N LYS A 75 6.07 -30.48 -18.38
CA LYS A 75 6.81 -31.64 -18.91
C LYS A 75 7.89 -32.16 -17.99
N LYS A 76 8.60 -31.25 -17.31
CA LYS A 76 9.66 -31.59 -16.35
C LYS A 76 9.68 -30.59 -15.22
N ILE A 77 9.90 -31.06 -14.00
CA ILE A 77 10.10 -30.24 -12.81
C ILE A 77 11.35 -30.73 -12.07
N SER A 78 12.22 -29.82 -11.69
CA SER A 78 13.39 -30.05 -10.84
C SER A 78 13.35 -29.07 -9.66
N LYS A 79 14.31 -29.18 -8.74
CA LYS A 79 14.44 -28.23 -7.63
C LYS A 79 14.77 -26.80 -8.06
N SER A 80 15.29 -26.62 -9.28
CA SER A 80 15.74 -25.32 -9.80
C SER A 80 14.85 -24.76 -10.90
N ASP A 81 14.28 -25.62 -11.76
CA ASP A 81 13.65 -25.22 -13.00
C ASP A 81 12.45 -26.11 -13.36
N VAL A 82 11.56 -25.57 -14.20
CA VAL A 82 10.41 -26.25 -14.78
C VAL A 82 10.45 -26.09 -16.29
N THR A 83 10.26 -27.18 -17.02
CA THR A 83 10.11 -27.18 -18.48
C THR A 83 8.64 -27.28 -18.85
N LEU A 84 8.17 -26.30 -19.60
CA LEU A 84 6.79 -26.16 -20.05
C LEU A 84 6.70 -26.36 -21.56
N LEU A 85 5.67 -27.06 -22.02
CA LEU A 85 5.27 -27.08 -23.42
C LEU A 85 4.34 -25.90 -23.70
N THR A 86 4.77 -25.04 -24.62
CA THR A 86 4.03 -23.87 -25.11
C THR A 86 3.72 -24.04 -26.60
N ASP A 87 2.87 -23.18 -27.14
CA ASP A 87 2.50 -23.21 -28.57
C ASP A 87 3.72 -23.02 -29.50
N THR A 88 4.80 -22.43 -28.99
CA THR A 88 6.07 -22.20 -29.72
C THR A 88 7.16 -23.22 -29.38
N GLY A 89 6.85 -24.26 -28.59
CA GLY A 89 7.78 -25.33 -28.21
C GLY A 89 8.07 -25.41 -26.72
N LEU A 90 9.15 -26.11 -26.36
CA LEU A 90 9.56 -26.31 -24.96
C LEU A 90 10.30 -25.07 -24.43
N VAL A 91 9.86 -24.55 -23.29
CA VAL A 91 10.46 -23.40 -22.60
C VAL A 91 10.82 -23.78 -21.17
N THR A 92 12.04 -23.49 -20.76
CA THR A 92 12.49 -23.67 -19.38
C THR A 92 12.34 -22.37 -18.60
N ARG A 93 11.77 -22.46 -17.39
CA ARG A 93 11.55 -21.35 -16.46
C ARG A 93 12.08 -21.73 -15.07
N PRO A 94 12.43 -20.76 -14.22
CA PRO A 94 12.78 -21.03 -12.83
C PRO A 94 11.66 -21.74 -12.08
N HIS A 95 12.03 -22.55 -11.09
CA HIS A 95 11.06 -23.20 -10.21
C HIS A 95 10.25 -22.17 -9.44
N PRO A 96 8.91 -22.26 -9.38
CA PRO A 96 8.09 -21.18 -8.85
C PRO A 96 8.26 -21.00 -7.34
N LEU A 97 8.52 -22.08 -6.58
CA LEU A 97 8.87 -21.94 -5.16
C LEU A 97 10.23 -21.27 -4.96
N GLU A 98 11.19 -21.51 -5.86
CA GLU A 98 12.49 -20.86 -5.78
C GLU A 98 12.38 -19.38 -6.13
N GLN A 99 11.56 -19.05 -7.12
CA GLN A 99 11.21 -17.69 -7.48
C GLN A 99 10.56 -16.95 -6.30
N ALA A 100 9.53 -17.54 -5.67
CA ALA A 100 8.87 -16.99 -4.49
C ALA A 100 9.86 -16.78 -3.34
N ARG A 101 10.71 -17.78 -3.05
CA ARG A 101 11.74 -17.71 -2.00
C ARG A 101 12.74 -16.58 -2.25
N GLN A 102 13.21 -16.44 -3.48
CA GLN A 102 14.15 -15.36 -3.85
C GLN A 102 13.51 -13.99 -3.67
N TYR A 103 12.24 -13.82 -4.03
CA TYR A 103 11.51 -12.57 -3.77
C TYR A 103 11.39 -12.27 -2.29
N THR A 104 11.02 -13.28 -1.49
CA THR A 104 10.98 -13.16 -0.04
C THR A 104 12.31 -12.67 0.51
N TYR A 105 13.43 -13.34 0.21
CA TYR A 105 14.72 -12.91 0.75
C TYR A 105 15.15 -11.51 0.31
N ASN A 106 14.79 -11.09 -0.90
CA ASN A 106 15.05 -9.72 -1.34
C ASN A 106 14.24 -8.69 -0.52
N VAL A 107 12.95 -8.95 -0.27
CA VAL A 107 12.11 -8.06 0.56
C VAL A 107 12.60 -8.06 1.99
N ILE A 108 12.81 -9.24 2.58
CA ILE A 108 13.30 -9.37 3.96
C ILE A 108 14.67 -8.72 4.11
N GLY A 109 15.58 -8.88 3.14
CA GLY A 109 16.88 -8.23 3.14
C GLY A 109 16.82 -6.69 3.06
N VAL A 110 15.76 -6.12 2.49
CA VAL A 110 15.50 -4.67 2.54
C VAL A 110 14.94 -4.29 3.90
N LEU A 111 13.94 -5.01 4.41
CA LEU A 111 13.30 -4.74 5.71
C LEU A 111 14.28 -4.88 6.88
N SER A 112 15.15 -5.90 6.84
CA SER A 112 16.15 -6.18 7.88
C SER A 112 17.30 -5.17 7.92
N ARG A 113 17.39 -4.23 6.98
CA ARG A 113 18.33 -3.09 7.10
C ARG A 113 17.92 -2.12 8.19
N ASP A 114 16.64 -2.12 8.57
CA ASP A 114 16.17 -1.32 9.69
C ASP A 114 16.28 -2.13 10.99
N PRO A 115 17.12 -1.70 11.95
CA PRO A 115 17.24 -2.38 13.24
C PRO A 115 15.93 -2.44 14.03
N LYS A 116 15.01 -1.49 13.81
CA LYS A 116 13.70 -1.42 14.49
C LYS A 116 12.67 -2.39 13.90
N LEU A 117 12.92 -2.90 12.69
CA LEU A 117 12.19 -4.03 12.12
C LEU A 117 12.83 -5.37 12.49
N CYS A 118 13.93 -5.38 13.25
CA CYS A 118 14.62 -6.58 13.68
C CYS A 118 14.40 -6.89 15.17
N GLN A 119 14.52 -8.15 15.56
CA GLN A 119 14.51 -8.50 16.98
C GLN A 119 15.75 -7.93 17.67
N ALA A 120 15.53 -7.18 18.76
CA ALA A 120 16.60 -6.55 19.52
C ALA A 120 17.32 -7.53 20.47
N THR A 121 16.62 -8.58 20.92
CA THR A 121 17.07 -9.52 21.96
C THR A 121 16.63 -10.96 21.63
N GLY A 122 17.19 -11.95 22.33
CA GLY A 122 16.85 -13.36 22.17
C GLY A 122 17.59 -14.09 21.04
N ALA A 123 17.23 -15.36 20.81
CA ALA A 123 17.91 -16.27 19.88
C ALA A 123 17.84 -15.85 18.41
N TYR A 124 16.94 -14.91 18.06
CA TYR A 124 16.78 -14.40 16.70
C TYR A 124 17.21 -12.93 16.56
N LYS A 125 18.05 -12.42 17.47
CA LYS A 125 18.58 -11.05 17.40
C LYS A 125 19.15 -10.74 16.02
N GLY A 126 18.73 -9.61 15.44
CA GLY A 126 19.13 -9.18 14.09
C GLY A 126 18.29 -9.76 12.95
N ASN A 127 17.44 -10.77 13.20
CA ASN A 127 16.45 -11.22 12.22
C ASN A 127 15.21 -10.34 12.26
N LEU A 128 14.41 -10.37 11.18
CA LEU A 128 13.15 -9.65 11.11
C LEU A 128 12.24 -9.98 12.32
N ALA A 129 11.64 -8.94 12.89
CA ALA A 129 10.84 -9.01 14.09
C ALA A 129 9.54 -9.79 13.88
N MET A 130 9.01 -9.80 12.66
CA MET A 130 7.81 -10.54 12.27
C MET A 130 8.16 -11.84 11.53
N PRO A 131 7.36 -12.90 11.68
CA PRO A 131 7.56 -14.11 10.91
C PRO A 131 7.18 -13.88 9.44
N TYR A 132 7.76 -14.68 8.55
CA TYR A 132 7.47 -14.62 7.12
C TYR A 132 7.53 -16.01 6.49
N GLY A 133 6.84 -16.17 5.36
CA GLY A 133 6.80 -17.41 4.59
C GLY A 133 6.50 -17.14 3.12
N TRP A 134 6.61 -18.18 2.29
CA TRP A 134 6.33 -18.09 0.86
C TRP A 134 5.59 -19.33 0.37
N GLY A 135 4.95 -19.22 -0.79
CA GLY A 135 4.27 -20.35 -1.40
C GLY A 135 3.98 -20.13 -2.88
N VAL A 136 3.52 -21.20 -3.53
CA VAL A 136 3.06 -21.17 -4.92
C VAL A 136 1.60 -21.58 -5.00
N VAL A 137 0.88 -20.97 -5.93
CA VAL A 137 -0.52 -21.25 -6.20
C VAL A 137 -0.68 -21.71 -7.65
N PHE A 138 -1.09 -22.96 -7.84
CA PHE A 138 -1.45 -23.50 -9.16
C PHE A 138 -2.94 -23.38 -9.41
N THR A 139 -3.33 -22.51 -10.33
CA THR A 139 -4.76 -22.17 -10.54
C THR A 139 -5.47 -23.12 -11.50
N ASN A 140 -4.71 -23.94 -12.22
CA ASN A 140 -5.21 -24.87 -13.25
C ASN A 140 -4.85 -26.34 -13.00
N ILE A 141 -4.17 -26.67 -11.89
CA ILE A 141 -3.78 -28.04 -11.50
C ILE A 141 -4.46 -28.37 -10.17
N THR A 142 -5.11 -29.53 -10.06
CA THR A 142 -5.69 -30.00 -8.79
C THR A 142 -4.71 -30.85 -7.98
N ARG A 143 -4.92 -30.95 -6.66
CA ARG A 143 -4.10 -31.78 -5.76
C ARG A 143 -4.06 -33.24 -6.25
N LYS A 144 -5.22 -33.80 -6.59
CA LYS A 144 -5.32 -35.17 -7.12
C LYS A 144 -4.52 -35.38 -8.43
N GLN A 145 -4.45 -34.36 -9.28
CA GLN A 145 -3.67 -34.44 -10.53
C GLN A 145 -2.17 -34.50 -10.24
N ILE A 146 -1.67 -33.68 -9.31
CA ILE A 146 -0.23 -33.69 -8.98
C ILE A 146 0.16 -34.96 -8.23
N GLU A 147 -0.70 -35.47 -7.34
CA GLU A 147 -0.45 -36.70 -6.56
C GLU A 147 -0.36 -37.92 -7.45
N LYS A 148 -1.12 -37.94 -8.56
CA LYS A 148 -1.04 -39.00 -9.56
C LYS A 148 0.23 -38.89 -10.41
N ALA A 149 0.72 -37.67 -10.66
CA ALA A 149 1.86 -37.42 -11.53
C ALA A 149 3.21 -37.55 -10.82
N ILE A 150 3.27 -37.22 -9.52
CA ILE A 150 4.50 -37.16 -8.73
C ILE A 150 4.25 -37.89 -7.40
N SER A 151 5.11 -38.86 -7.11
CA SER A 151 5.06 -39.62 -5.85
C SER A 151 5.19 -38.69 -4.63
N HIS A 152 4.64 -39.10 -3.48
CA HIS A 152 4.71 -38.30 -2.25
C HIS A 152 6.14 -37.89 -1.87
N GLU A 153 7.09 -38.82 -1.94
CA GLU A 153 8.50 -38.57 -1.61
C GLU A 153 9.14 -37.52 -2.54
N GLN A 154 8.84 -37.58 -3.83
CA GLN A 154 9.32 -36.58 -4.79
C GLN A 154 8.62 -35.23 -4.63
N ARG A 155 7.32 -35.21 -4.28
CA ARG A 155 6.58 -33.97 -4.01
C ARG A 155 7.16 -33.22 -2.82
N GLU A 156 7.47 -33.90 -1.72
CA GLU A 156 8.11 -33.27 -0.55
C GLU A 156 9.44 -32.56 -0.90
N GLY A 157 10.15 -33.03 -1.93
CA GLY A 157 11.39 -32.39 -2.40
C GLY A 157 11.21 -31.31 -3.49
N LEU A 158 10.08 -31.27 -4.18
CA LEU A 158 9.85 -30.43 -5.37
C LEU A 158 8.72 -29.42 -5.16
N LEU A 159 7.57 -29.90 -4.70
CA LEU A 159 6.36 -29.14 -4.43
C LEU A 159 5.79 -29.57 -3.06
N PRO A 160 6.44 -29.17 -1.95
CA PRO A 160 5.99 -29.54 -0.62
C PRO A 160 4.55 -29.06 -0.43
N ASP A 161 3.69 -29.92 0.12
CA ASP A 161 2.25 -29.66 0.21
C ASP A 161 1.94 -28.45 1.09
N HIS A 162 2.81 -28.17 2.04
CA HIS A 162 2.70 -27.07 2.97
C HIS A 162 3.04 -25.71 2.32
N LEU A 163 3.77 -25.69 1.19
CA LEU A 163 4.11 -24.47 0.42
C LEU A 163 3.30 -24.32 -0.88
N THR A 164 2.43 -25.28 -1.19
CA THR A 164 1.74 -25.35 -2.49
C THR A 164 0.23 -25.36 -2.32
N ILE A 165 -0.45 -24.47 -3.03
CA ILE A 165 -1.92 -24.39 -3.08
C ILE A 165 -2.38 -24.79 -4.50
N TYR A 166 -3.38 -25.67 -4.59
CA TYR A 166 -3.90 -26.19 -5.85
C TYR A 166 -5.30 -25.64 -6.19
N LYS A 167 -5.72 -25.82 -7.44
CA LYS A 167 -6.97 -25.27 -8.00
C LYS A 167 -8.21 -25.59 -7.16
N ASP A 168 -8.32 -26.81 -6.68
CA ASP A 168 -9.45 -27.32 -5.90
C ASP A 168 -9.59 -26.64 -4.53
N GLU A 169 -8.50 -26.06 -4.02
CA GLU A 169 -8.46 -25.34 -2.74
C GLU A 169 -8.86 -23.85 -2.88
N ILE A 170 -9.15 -23.39 -4.12
CA ILE A 170 -9.42 -21.98 -4.48
C ILE A 170 -10.80 -21.83 -5.16
N THR A 171 -11.68 -22.84 -5.07
CA THR A 171 -12.98 -22.85 -5.77
C THR A 171 -14.06 -22.00 -5.09
N GLU A 172 -15.09 -21.60 -5.85
CA GLU A 172 -16.23 -20.78 -5.37
C GLU A 172 -17.21 -21.58 -4.49
N ASN A 173 -17.36 -22.89 -4.74
CA ASN A 173 -18.37 -23.79 -4.16
C ASN A 173 -17.85 -24.72 -3.05
N THR A 174 -16.87 -24.32 -2.25
CA THR A 174 -16.66 -25.04 -0.99
C THR A 174 -17.81 -24.67 -0.05
N ASP A 175 -18.81 -25.55 0.04
CA ASP A 175 -20.01 -25.38 0.85
C ASP A 175 -19.64 -24.88 2.24
N ALA A 176 -20.09 -23.66 2.57
CA ALA A 176 -19.92 -23.02 3.87
C ALA A 176 -20.44 -23.89 5.03
N GLN A 177 -21.29 -24.91 4.75
CA GLN A 177 -21.79 -25.85 5.74
C GLN A 177 -20.92 -27.09 5.98
N SER A 178 -20.12 -27.53 5.01
CA SER A 178 -19.15 -28.63 5.21
C SER A 178 -17.92 -28.19 6.01
N ILE A 179 -17.78 -26.88 6.24
CA ILE A 179 -16.68 -26.21 6.94
C ILE A 179 -16.92 -26.10 8.46
N TYR A 180 -18.12 -26.42 8.97
CA TYR A 180 -18.40 -26.30 10.41
C TYR A 180 -17.71 -27.37 11.30
N HIS A 181 -17.09 -28.40 10.71
CA HIS A 181 -16.31 -29.38 11.48
C HIS A 181 -14.79 -29.21 11.43
N LYS A 182 -14.23 -28.27 10.65
CA LYS A 182 -12.81 -27.91 10.73
C LYS A 182 -12.58 -26.42 10.40
N LYS A 183 -12.37 -25.63 11.46
CA LYS A 183 -11.74 -24.29 11.53
C LYS A 183 -11.94 -23.36 10.32
N SER A 184 -12.78 -22.34 10.52
CA SER A 184 -13.00 -21.17 9.67
C SER A 184 -11.71 -20.59 9.05
N GLY A 185 -11.65 -20.54 7.72
CA GLY A 185 -10.60 -19.86 6.96
C GLY A 185 -10.37 -20.50 5.59
N LEU A 186 -9.52 -19.90 4.75
CA LEU A 186 -8.95 -20.58 3.59
C LEU A 186 -8.47 -21.98 4.02
N GLY A 187 -8.54 -22.98 3.14
CA GLY A 187 -8.06 -24.35 3.40
C GLY A 187 -6.56 -24.47 3.72
N PHE A 188 -5.86 -23.34 3.86
CA PHE A 188 -4.50 -23.24 4.37
C PHE A 188 -4.47 -22.27 5.55
N SER A 189 -3.81 -22.68 6.64
CA SER A 189 -3.48 -21.79 7.74
C SER A 189 -2.12 -21.13 7.46
N LEU A 190 -1.85 -19.93 7.97
CA LEU A 190 -0.49 -19.36 7.82
C LEU A 190 0.59 -20.28 8.41
N SER A 191 0.24 -21.11 9.39
CA SER A 191 1.12 -22.17 9.89
C SER A 191 1.39 -23.29 8.89
N SER A 192 0.47 -23.60 7.97
CA SER A 192 0.73 -24.59 6.91
C SER A 192 1.78 -24.08 5.94
N VAL A 193 1.81 -22.79 5.62
CA VAL A 193 2.89 -22.16 4.82
C VAL A 193 4.13 -21.77 5.64
N GLY A 194 4.34 -22.41 6.80
CA GLY A 194 5.55 -22.27 7.63
C GLY A 194 5.59 -21.07 8.57
N ILE A 195 4.51 -20.28 8.67
CA ILE A 195 4.49 -19.07 9.51
C ILE A 195 3.94 -19.38 10.92
N GLN A 196 4.84 -19.40 11.91
CA GLN A 196 4.52 -19.59 13.32
C GLN A 196 4.68 -18.27 14.11
N GLY A 197 3.56 -17.65 14.51
CA GLY A 197 3.53 -16.29 15.09
C GLY A 197 3.63 -16.17 16.61
N LYS A 198 3.75 -17.27 17.38
CA LYS A 198 3.85 -17.19 18.84
C LYS A 198 5.21 -16.62 19.27
N GLY A 199 5.21 -15.47 19.94
CA GLY A 199 6.40 -14.84 20.54
C GLY A 199 7.30 -14.05 19.58
N ARG A 200 6.88 -13.84 18.33
CA ARG A 200 7.65 -13.14 17.28
C ARG A 200 6.87 -11.96 16.70
N THR A 201 6.12 -11.23 17.53
CA THR A 201 5.33 -10.08 17.08
C THR A 201 5.73 -8.84 17.87
N THR A 202 5.86 -7.70 17.19
CA THR A 202 6.21 -6.42 17.78
C THR A 202 5.30 -5.36 17.18
N ILE A 203 4.75 -4.49 18.03
CA ILE A 203 3.96 -3.35 17.56
C ILE A 203 4.92 -2.33 16.93
N LEU A 204 4.75 -2.08 15.64
CA LEU A 204 5.50 -1.03 14.94
C LEU A 204 4.97 0.34 15.38
N ARG A 205 5.67 0.95 16.33
CA ARG A 205 5.34 2.30 16.84
C ARG A 205 5.83 3.44 15.94
N LEU A 206 6.69 3.10 14.97
CA LEU A 206 7.42 4.08 14.18
C LEU A 206 6.72 4.40 12.88
N ASN A 207 6.74 5.68 12.51
CA ASN A 207 6.25 6.13 11.22
C ASN A 207 7.37 6.02 10.16
N TYR A 208 7.13 5.20 9.14
CA TYR A 208 7.99 5.03 7.95
C TYR A 208 7.46 5.75 6.71
N ARG A 209 6.26 6.31 6.81
CA ARG A 209 5.49 6.86 5.70
C ARG A 209 5.92 8.28 5.35
N ASN A 210 6.14 9.09 6.37
CA ASN A 210 6.38 10.52 6.23
C ASN A 210 7.77 10.87 6.78
N THR A 211 8.38 11.94 6.29
CA THR A 211 9.56 12.51 6.96
C THR A 211 9.22 12.93 8.38
N ARG A 212 10.24 12.92 9.25
CA ARG A 212 10.14 13.37 10.64
C ARG A 212 9.59 14.80 10.72
N GLU A 213 10.04 15.67 9.83
CA GLU A 213 9.65 17.08 9.79
C GLU A 213 8.17 17.24 9.45
N ILE A 214 7.66 16.48 8.46
CA ILE A 214 6.22 16.46 8.12
C ILE A 214 5.39 15.94 9.29
N LEU A 215 5.79 14.81 9.88
CA LEU A 215 5.05 14.20 10.98
C LEU A 215 5.03 15.10 12.21
N HIS A 216 6.17 15.68 12.58
CA HIS A 216 6.30 16.59 13.70
C HIS A 216 5.45 17.86 13.49
N PHE A 217 5.49 18.45 12.30
CA PHE A 217 4.66 19.60 11.94
C PHE A 217 3.16 19.28 12.05
N ALA A 218 2.73 18.17 11.42
CA ALA A 218 1.34 17.75 11.44
C ALA A 218 0.84 17.43 12.86
N TYR A 219 1.67 16.75 13.65
CA TYR A 219 1.38 16.42 15.03
C TYR A 219 1.29 17.66 15.93
N THR A 220 2.23 18.60 15.79
CA THR A 220 2.24 19.88 16.55
C THR A 220 1.00 20.72 16.25
N PHE A 221 0.58 20.78 14.99
CA PHE A 221 -0.70 21.38 14.62
C PHE A 221 -1.88 20.65 15.27
N ALA A 222 -1.93 19.33 15.14
CA ALA A 222 -3.11 18.55 15.51
C ALA A 222 -3.34 18.50 17.03
N ARG A 223 -2.29 18.41 17.86
CA ARG A 223 -2.41 18.41 19.33
C ARG A 223 -3.03 19.69 19.92
N HIS A 224 -3.02 20.79 19.16
CA HIS A 224 -3.67 22.03 19.60
C HIS A 224 -5.20 21.93 19.61
N TYR A 225 -5.77 21.13 18.70
CA TYR A 225 -7.21 20.97 18.54
C TYR A 225 -7.74 19.62 19.04
N LEU A 226 -6.83 18.65 19.25
CA LEU A 226 -7.19 17.27 19.55
C LEU A 226 -6.58 16.86 20.89
N TYR A 227 -7.46 16.50 21.84
CA TYR A 227 -7.05 15.91 23.10
C TYR A 227 -6.76 14.41 22.92
N PRO A 228 -5.67 13.87 23.50
CA PRO A 228 -5.30 12.45 23.38
C PRO A 228 -6.36 11.45 23.91
N LYS A 229 -7.37 11.92 24.66
CA LYS A 229 -8.33 11.08 25.40
C LYS A 229 -9.77 11.08 24.88
N SER A 230 -10.12 11.80 23.81
CA SER A 230 -11.50 11.72 23.28
C SER A 230 -11.69 10.47 22.44
N ALA A 231 -12.15 9.42 23.13
CA ALA A 231 -12.53 8.13 22.61
C ALA A 231 -13.85 8.20 21.81
N ASP A 232 -13.81 8.62 20.53
CA ASP A 232 -14.92 8.41 19.56
C ASP A 232 -14.45 7.55 18.37
N ASP A 233 -15.26 6.54 18.04
CA ASP A 233 -15.12 5.37 17.12
C ASP A 233 -14.37 5.53 15.77
N ASP A 234 -14.00 6.75 15.38
CA ASP A 234 -13.24 7.10 14.18
C ASP A 234 -11.80 7.56 14.54
N HIS A 235 -11.08 6.79 15.37
CA HIS A 235 -9.75 7.18 15.85
C HIS A 235 -8.68 7.19 14.75
N ILE A 236 -8.10 8.36 14.52
CA ILE A 236 -6.71 8.46 14.08
C ILE A 236 -5.87 8.55 15.36
N PRO A 237 -5.08 7.52 15.73
CA PRO A 237 -4.15 7.67 16.84
C PRO A 237 -3.18 8.79 16.49
N LEU A 238 -3.14 9.83 17.33
CA LEU A 238 -2.11 10.85 17.31
C LEU A 238 -0.82 10.19 17.81
N ILE A 239 -0.09 9.57 16.89
CA ILE A 239 1.18 8.92 17.19
C ILE A 239 2.20 10.04 17.40
N GLU A 240 2.83 10.06 18.58
CA GLU A 240 3.97 10.93 18.83
C GLU A 240 5.05 10.67 17.79
N PRO A 241 5.72 11.71 17.27
CA PRO A 241 6.67 11.58 16.17
C PRO A 241 7.94 10.82 16.59
N GLU A 242 7.86 9.50 16.65
CA GLU A 242 9.01 8.59 16.55
C GLU A 242 9.14 8.18 15.07
N ALA A 243 9.70 9.08 14.24
CA ALA A 243 9.95 8.77 12.84
C ALA A 243 11.15 7.81 12.71
N ALA A 244 11.07 6.87 11.76
CA ALA A 244 12.12 5.87 11.51
C ALA A 244 13.35 6.42 10.75
N GLY A 245 13.74 7.67 11.00
CA GLY A 245 14.97 8.24 10.44
C GLY A 245 14.87 8.82 9.03
N ASN A 246 13.69 8.84 8.40
CA ASN A 246 13.47 9.59 7.15
C ASN A 246 13.41 11.09 7.48
N SER A 247 14.43 11.84 7.08
CA SER A 247 14.49 13.30 7.22
C SER A 247 14.39 13.96 5.84
N GLY A 248 13.73 15.10 5.78
CA GLY A 248 13.57 15.88 4.57
C GLY A 248 13.40 17.38 4.87
N PRO A 249 13.01 18.18 3.89
CA PRO A 249 12.77 19.60 4.11
C PRO A 249 11.59 19.80 5.07
N ALA A 250 11.68 20.85 5.89
CA ALA A 250 10.56 21.27 6.72
C ALA A 250 9.34 21.66 5.85
N PRO A 251 8.11 21.36 6.30
CA PRO A 251 6.91 21.81 5.60
C PRO A 251 6.88 23.33 5.45
N VAL A 252 6.47 23.81 4.29
CA VAL A 252 6.37 25.24 4.00
C VAL A 252 4.90 25.66 4.06
N VAL A 253 4.62 26.73 4.81
CA VAL A 253 3.29 27.38 4.80
C VAL A 253 3.41 28.74 4.13
N ARG A 254 2.65 28.95 3.06
CA ARG A 254 2.65 30.20 2.30
C ARG A 254 1.30 30.90 2.43
N GLN A 255 1.31 32.08 3.05
CA GLN A 255 0.19 33.01 3.00
C GLN A 255 0.19 33.78 1.66
N ASN A 256 -0.97 33.84 1.02
CA ASN A 256 -1.22 34.61 -0.20
C ASN A 256 -2.40 35.57 0.02
N ASN A 257 -2.68 36.47 -0.93
CA ASN A 257 -3.78 37.44 -0.78
C ASN A 257 -5.13 36.90 -1.29
N SER A 258 -5.11 35.92 -2.19
CA SER A 258 -6.33 35.34 -2.77
C SER A 258 -6.15 33.88 -3.16
N LEU A 259 -7.26 33.16 -3.34
CA LEU A 259 -7.24 31.78 -3.85
C LEU A 259 -6.59 31.72 -5.25
N GLN A 260 -6.72 32.78 -6.06
CA GLN A 260 -6.08 32.83 -7.36
C GLN A 260 -4.55 32.86 -7.24
N GLU A 261 -4.02 33.63 -6.29
CA GLU A 261 -2.59 33.62 -5.98
C GLU A 261 -2.12 32.29 -5.37
N GLU A 262 -2.94 31.63 -4.52
CA GLU A 262 -2.63 30.29 -4.03
C GLU A 262 -2.45 29.31 -5.19
N ILE A 263 -3.39 29.30 -6.14
CA ILE A 263 -3.35 28.41 -7.31
C ILE A 263 -2.16 28.75 -8.21
N ALA A 264 -1.90 30.04 -8.47
CA ALA A 264 -0.75 30.47 -9.27
C ALA A 264 0.58 30.05 -8.63
N TYR A 265 0.70 30.18 -7.30
CA TYR A 265 1.87 29.73 -6.56
C TYR A 265 2.04 28.21 -6.61
N ALA A 266 0.97 27.45 -6.42
CA ALA A 266 0.99 26.00 -6.55
C ALA A 266 1.43 25.55 -7.94
N LEU A 267 0.90 26.19 -9.00
CA LEU A 267 1.29 25.92 -10.39
C LEU A 267 2.79 26.16 -10.63
N LYS A 268 3.32 27.26 -10.07
CA LYS A 268 4.76 27.58 -10.11
C LYS A 268 5.60 26.51 -9.40
N CYS A 269 5.16 26.04 -8.23
CA CYS A 269 5.84 24.99 -7.49
C CYS A 269 5.85 23.64 -8.24
N LEU A 270 4.71 23.23 -8.78
CA LEU A 270 4.59 22.01 -9.59
C LEU A 270 5.54 22.06 -10.81
N THR A 271 5.55 23.18 -11.52
CA THR A 271 6.44 23.39 -12.68
C THR A 271 7.91 23.34 -12.27
N LYS A 272 8.28 23.98 -11.15
CA LYS A 272 9.64 23.96 -10.63
C LYS A 272 10.08 22.54 -10.25
N TRP A 273 9.21 21.76 -9.59
CA TRP A 273 9.53 20.37 -9.27
C TRP A 273 9.71 19.52 -10.53
N ARG A 274 8.91 19.76 -11.57
CA ARG A 274 9.10 19.06 -12.85
C ARG A 274 10.43 19.40 -13.49
N GLN A 275 10.84 20.67 -13.48
CA GLN A 275 12.14 21.12 -13.98
C GLN A 275 13.31 20.48 -13.20
N GLN A 276 13.09 20.12 -11.94
CA GLN A 276 14.05 19.39 -11.10
C GLN A 276 14.03 17.87 -11.33
N GLY A 277 13.30 17.39 -12.34
CA GLY A 277 13.26 15.97 -12.72
C GLY A 277 12.25 15.13 -11.95
N ILE A 278 11.36 15.75 -11.15
CA ILE A 278 10.35 15.01 -10.41
C ILE A 278 9.20 14.59 -11.37
N PRO A 279 8.82 13.29 -11.39
CA PRO A 279 7.67 12.78 -12.13
C PRO A 279 6.37 13.51 -11.78
N TRP A 280 5.49 13.69 -12.76
CA TRP A 280 4.17 14.27 -12.46
C TRP A 280 3.33 13.36 -11.56
N GLY A 281 3.50 12.04 -11.70
CA GLY A 281 2.82 11.03 -10.88
C GLY A 281 3.18 11.08 -9.38
N ASP A 282 4.31 11.71 -9.03
CA ASP A 282 4.75 11.86 -7.65
C ASP A 282 4.16 13.12 -6.96
N MET A 283 3.34 13.89 -7.68
CA MET A 283 2.80 15.16 -7.22
C MET A 283 1.29 15.10 -7.04
N ALA A 284 0.82 15.59 -5.89
CA ALA A 284 -0.60 15.77 -5.63
C ALA A 284 -0.94 17.18 -5.15
N VAL A 285 -2.16 17.60 -5.53
CA VAL A 285 -2.80 18.82 -5.03
C VAL A 285 -4.05 18.42 -4.27
N VAL A 286 -4.00 18.60 -2.96
CA VAL A 286 -5.07 18.25 -2.03
C VAL A 286 -5.82 19.52 -1.64
N TYR A 287 -7.13 19.57 -1.88
CA TYR A 287 -7.92 20.78 -1.63
C TYR A 287 -9.06 20.54 -0.63
N ALA A 288 -9.46 21.61 0.06
CA ALA A 288 -10.49 21.58 1.10
C ALA A 288 -11.91 21.48 0.54
N GLU A 289 -12.24 22.32 -0.45
CA GLU A 289 -13.62 22.48 -0.97
C GLU A 289 -13.71 22.33 -2.50
N GLY A 290 -14.83 21.82 -3.01
CA GLY A 290 -15.04 21.46 -4.42
C GLY A 290 -14.66 22.53 -5.45
N SER A 291 -14.97 23.80 -5.18
CA SER A 291 -14.69 24.93 -6.09
C SER A 291 -13.20 25.16 -6.34
N GLN A 292 -12.36 24.87 -5.34
CA GLN A 292 -10.90 25.03 -5.40
C GLN A 292 -10.29 24.01 -6.36
N GLY A 293 -10.72 22.75 -6.26
CA GLY A 293 -10.28 21.67 -7.15
C GLY A 293 -10.61 21.95 -8.62
N HIS A 294 -11.81 22.47 -8.90
CA HIS A 294 -12.21 22.85 -10.25
C HIS A 294 -11.31 23.95 -10.83
N LYS A 295 -11.04 25.01 -10.05
CA LYS A 295 -10.16 26.11 -10.47
C LYS A 295 -8.73 25.63 -10.69
N MET A 296 -8.20 24.77 -9.81
CA MET A 296 -6.86 24.19 -9.98
C MET A 296 -6.78 23.34 -11.25
N ALA A 297 -7.74 22.45 -11.49
CA ALA A 297 -7.77 21.62 -12.69
C ALA A 297 -7.87 22.46 -13.98
N SER A 298 -8.66 23.52 -13.97
CA SER A 298 -8.75 24.47 -15.08
C SER A 298 -7.40 25.15 -15.37
N GLN A 299 -6.69 25.60 -14.33
CA GLN A 299 -5.37 26.23 -14.47
C GLN A 299 -4.29 25.23 -14.94
N LEU A 300 -4.31 23.99 -14.44
CA LEU A 300 -3.43 22.92 -14.95
C LEU A 300 -3.67 22.64 -16.43
N ARG A 301 -4.94 22.61 -16.86
CA ARG A 301 -5.32 22.44 -18.27
C ARG A 301 -4.80 23.60 -19.13
N ALA A 302 -5.00 24.84 -18.69
CA ALA A 302 -4.54 26.02 -19.40
C ALA A 302 -3.00 26.05 -19.54
N ALA A 303 -2.28 25.53 -18.54
CA ALA A 303 -0.83 25.42 -18.54
C ALA A 303 -0.29 24.18 -19.28
N GLY A 304 -1.15 23.33 -19.85
CA GLY A 304 -0.74 22.11 -20.53
C GLY A 304 -0.14 21.05 -19.60
N ILE A 305 -0.41 21.11 -18.30
CA ILE A 305 0.11 20.15 -17.31
C ILE A 305 -0.82 18.91 -17.26
N PRO A 306 -0.29 17.70 -17.51
CA PRO A 306 -1.07 16.47 -17.41
C PRO A 306 -1.59 16.30 -15.98
N HIS A 307 -2.91 16.12 -15.84
CA HIS A 307 -3.54 15.99 -14.53
C HIS A 307 -4.76 15.08 -14.55
N THR A 308 -5.07 14.51 -13.40
CA THR A 308 -6.33 13.80 -13.14
C THR A 308 -7.02 14.45 -11.95
N TRP A 309 -8.30 14.79 -12.09
CA TRP A 309 -9.12 15.39 -11.03
C TRP A 309 -10.08 14.36 -10.42
N LEU A 310 -9.78 13.90 -9.20
CA LEU A 310 -10.54 12.89 -8.46
C LEU A 310 -11.60 13.54 -7.55
N ALA A 311 -12.59 14.21 -8.15
CA ALA A 311 -13.65 14.90 -7.42
C ALA A 311 -14.73 13.96 -6.83
N ILE A 312 -14.90 12.76 -7.40
CA ILE A 312 -16.02 11.83 -7.10
C ILE A 312 -15.48 10.40 -6.91
N LYS A 313 -16.08 9.64 -5.97
CA LYS A 313 -15.74 8.23 -5.63
C LYS A 313 -15.52 7.32 -6.85
N GLN A 314 -16.21 7.54 -7.98
CA GLN A 314 -16.08 6.74 -9.21
C GLN A 314 -14.66 6.76 -9.80
N TYR A 315 -13.89 7.84 -9.61
CA TYR A 315 -12.56 8.00 -10.20
C TYR A 315 -11.42 7.36 -9.40
N LYS A 316 -11.67 6.84 -8.18
CA LYS A 316 -10.65 6.06 -7.43
C LYS A 316 -10.24 4.79 -8.18
N SER A 317 -11.12 4.28 -9.05
CA SER A 317 -10.86 3.14 -9.93
C SER A 317 -9.91 3.45 -11.09
N THR A 318 -9.63 4.73 -11.34
CA THR A 318 -8.78 5.24 -12.44
C THR A 318 -7.41 5.72 -11.94
N TYR A 319 -7.21 5.79 -10.63
CA TYR A 319 -5.94 6.19 -10.04
C TYR A 319 -4.91 5.07 -10.21
N ASN A 320 -3.84 5.38 -10.93
CA ASN A 320 -2.67 4.53 -11.10
C ASN A 320 -1.44 5.34 -10.73
N SER A 321 -0.69 4.88 -9.73
CA SER A 321 0.55 5.52 -9.27
C SER A 321 1.64 5.58 -10.34
N GLY A 322 1.50 4.84 -11.45
CA GLY A 322 2.42 4.89 -12.59
C GLY A 322 2.08 5.91 -13.69
N ASN A 323 0.98 6.68 -13.57
CA ASN A 323 0.62 7.66 -14.58
C ASN A 323 1.42 8.96 -14.38
N GLU A 324 2.06 9.47 -15.44
CA GLU A 324 2.77 10.77 -15.47
C GLU A 324 1.79 11.96 -15.45
N GLN A 325 1.01 12.09 -14.37
CA GLN A 325 0.00 13.14 -14.21
C GLN A 325 -0.11 13.61 -12.76
N VAL A 326 -0.30 14.92 -12.57
CA VAL A 326 -0.59 15.50 -11.25
C VAL A 326 -1.97 15.05 -10.78
N THR A 327 -2.06 14.55 -9.55
CA THR A 327 -3.35 14.12 -8.98
C THR A 327 -3.98 15.25 -8.17
N VAL A 328 -5.17 15.68 -8.56
CA VAL A 328 -5.94 16.73 -7.86
C VAL A 328 -7.12 16.07 -7.13
N LEU A 329 -7.23 16.21 -5.82
CA LEU A 329 -8.24 15.50 -5.02
C LEU A 329 -8.67 16.24 -3.76
N THR A 330 -9.87 15.95 -3.25
CA THR A 330 -10.31 16.48 -1.95
C THR A 330 -9.49 15.86 -0.81
N ILE A 331 -9.34 16.56 0.32
CA ILE A 331 -8.70 15.97 1.52
C ILE A 331 -9.38 14.65 1.92
N HIS A 332 -10.71 14.58 1.89
CA HIS A 332 -11.46 13.35 2.19
C HIS A 332 -11.12 12.19 1.23
N SER A 333 -10.97 12.48 -0.06
CA SER A 333 -10.69 11.45 -1.06
C SER A 333 -9.25 10.94 -1.00
N SER A 334 -8.33 11.71 -0.39
CA SER A 334 -6.93 11.34 -0.22
C SER A 334 -6.69 10.19 0.77
N LYS A 335 -7.68 9.82 1.60
CA LYS A 335 -7.55 8.68 2.52
C LYS A 335 -7.21 7.40 1.74
N GLY A 336 -6.12 6.74 2.16
CA GLY A 336 -5.58 5.53 1.53
C GLY A 336 -4.63 5.78 0.36
N LEU A 337 -4.39 7.05 0.01
CA LEU A 337 -3.39 7.45 -1.00
C LEU A 337 -2.21 8.13 -0.31
N GLU A 338 -1.06 8.12 -0.94
CA GLU A 338 0.17 8.77 -0.47
C GLU A 338 0.96 9.25 -1.68
N PHE A 339 1.67 10.36 -1.51
CA PHE A 339 2.42 11.00 -2.59
C PHE A 339 3.75 11.52 -2.06
N PRO A 340 4.86 11.38 -2.80
CA PRO A 340 6.13 12.01 -2.46
C PRO A 340 5.99 13.51 -2.18
N ARG A 341 5.24 14.23 -3.02
CA ARG A 341 5.06 15.69 -2.88
C ARG A 341 3.58 16.08 -2.88
N VAL A 342 3.17 16.81 -1.85
CA VAL A 342 1.79 17.29 -1.69
C VAL A 342 1.76 18.80 -1.53
N ILE A 343 0.84 19.43 -2.27
CA ILE A 343 0.41 20.81 -2.06
C ILE A 343 -1.00 20.79 -1.49
N MET A 344 -1.21 21.37 -0.31
CA MET A 344 -2.55 21.59 0.26
C MET A 344 -3.04 23.00 -0.07
N LEU A 345 -4.23 23.11 -0.64
CA LEU A 345 -4.85 24.37 -1.07
C LEU A 345 -6.10 24.71 -0.24
N GLY A 346 -6.36 26.02 -0.10
CA GLY A 346 -7.66 26.54 0.30
C GLY A 346 -8.06 26.24 1.74
N ILE A 347 -7.07 26.08 2.62
CA ILE A 347 -7.27 25.84 4.05
C ILE A 347 -8.01 26.99 4.71
N GLY A 348 -7.77 28.22 4.27
CA GLY A 348 -8.44 29.41 4.80
C GLY A 348 -9.95 29.45 4.60
N GLN A 349 -10.50 28.59 3.73
CA GLN A 349 -11.95 28.48 3.47
C GLN A 349 -12.63 27.40 4.30
N LEU A 350 -11.87 26.61 5.08
CA LEU A 350 -12.45 25.63 5.99
C LEU A 350 -13.22 26.32 7.11
N ASN A 351 -14.40 25.78 7.39
CA ASN A 351 -15.23 26.19 8.53
C ASN A 351 -14.46 25.93 9.84
N ASP A 352 -14.18 26.98 10.59
CA ASP A 352 -13.45 26.97 11.86
C ASP A 352 -14.34 27.22 13.08
N SER A 353 -15.66 27.05 12.94
CA SER A 353 -16.59 27.04 14.08
C SER A 353 -16.16 25.98 15.11
N GLU A 354 -16.32 26.28 16.39
CA GLU A 354 -15.89 25.40 17.50
C GLU A 354 -16.40 23.95 17.34
N ALA A 355 -17.66 23.79 16.93
CA ALA A 355 -18.29 22.50 16.69
C ALA A 355 -17.61 21.68 15.56
N ARG A 356 -16.89 22.33 14.64
CA ARG A 356 -16.18 21.69 13.52
C ARG A 356 -14.67 21.67 13.68
N GLN A 357 -14.10 22.38 14.67
CA GLN A 357 -12.66 22.52 14.84
C GLN A 357 -11.94 21.18 14.96
N ALA A 358 -12.36 20.32 15.89
CA ALA A 358 -11.74 19.01 16.07
C ALA A 358 -11.84 18.15 14.79
N LYS A 359 -13.00 18.13 14.13
CA LYS A 359 -13.21 17.36 12.90
C LYS A 359 -12.32 17.84 11.74
N ASN A 360 -12.25 19.16 11.52
CA ASN A 360 -11.47 19.73 10.43
C ASN A 360 -9.96 19.70 10.74
N ALA A 361 -9.55 19.79 12.00
CA ALA A 361 -8.17 19.55 12.40
C ALA A 361 -7.73 18.10 12.12
N ARG A 362 -8.58 17.10 12.42
CA ARG A 362 -8.32 15.69 12.02
C ARG A 362 -8.20 15.57 10.51
N LEU A 363 -9.08 16.22 9.77
CA LEU A 363 -9.05 16.21 8.30
C LEU A 363 -7.73 16.77 7.76
N LEU A 364 -7.30 17.93 8.29
CA LEU A 364 -6.02 18.55 7.94
C LEU A 364 -4.83 17.66 8.31
N TYR A 365 -4.85 17.02 9.48
CA TYR A 365 -3.84 16.03 9.87
C TYR A 365 -3.74 14.87 8.86
N VAL A 366 -4.89 14.32 8.44
CA VAL A 366 -4.92 13.29 7.39
C VAL A 366 -4.30 13.81 6.10
N GLY A 367 -4.66 15.03 5.68
CA GLY A 367 -4.15 15.67 4.46
C GLY A 367 -2.64 15.88 4.49
N MET A 368 -2.10 16.41 5.59
CA MET A 368 -0.65 16.63 5.77
C MET A 368 0.12 15.31 5.75
N THR A 369 -0.40 14.26 6.40
CA THR A 369 0.22 12.93 6.46
C THR A 369 0.07 12.11 5.17
N ARG A 370 -0.50 12.68 4.09
CA ARG A 370 -0.43 12.10 2.75
C ARG A 370 0.93 12.36 2.08
N ALA A 371 1.68 13.36 2.54
CA ALA A 371 2.96 13.78 1.99
C ALA A 371 4.10 12.92 2.53
N GLN A 372 4.82 12.20 1.67
CA GLN A 372 5.92 11.35 2.11
C GLN A 372 7.22 12.15 2.30
N GLU A 373 7.54 13.08 1.39
CA GLU A 373 8.83 13.80 1.36
C GLU A 373 8.70 15.32 1.46
N CYS A 374 7.75 15.92 0.74
CA CYS A 374 7.57 17.38 0.68
C CYS A 374 6.11 17.76 0.92
N LEU A 375 5.89 18.68 1.87
CA LEU A 375 4.59 19.27 2.16
C LEU A 375 4.65 20.79 1.95
N LEU A 376 3.84 21.29 1.02
CA LEU A 376 3.55 22.71 0.86
C LEU A 376 2.09 22.95 1.25
N ILE A 377 1.85 23.98 2.03
CA ILE A 377 0.51 24.43 2.40
C ILE A 377 0.35 25.87 1.93
N THR A 378 -0.72 26.16 1.18
CA THR A 378 -1.10 27.53 0.85
C THR A 378 -2.39 27.94 1.56
N THR A 379 -2.51 29.23 1.84
CA THR A 379 -3.73 29.82 2.41
C THR A 379 -3.86 31.28 2.01
N SER A 380 -5.07 31.73 1.67
CA SER A 380 -5.36 33.15 1.40
C SER A 380 -6.24 33.83 2.44
N ALA A 381 -6.97 33.04 3.25
CA ALA A 381 -7.90 33.56 4.24
C ALA A 381 -7.42 33.27 5.67
N LYS A 382 -7.71 34.20 6.59
CA LYS A 382 -7.36 34.10 8.01
C LYS A 382 -8.48 33.41 8.78
N ASN A 383 -8.35 32.10 9.00
CA ASN A 383 -9.19 31.33 9.91
C ASN A 383 -8.30 30.79 11.05
N ALA A 384 -8.91 30.13 12.05
CA ALA A 384 -8.15 29.58 13.18
C ALA A 384 -7.04 28.62 12.71
N PHE A 385 -7.32 27.78 11.73
CA PHE A 385 -6.36 26.80 11.21
C PHE A 385 -5.18 27.45 10.47
N SER A 386 -5.44 28.44 9.61
CA SER A 386 -4.39 29.08 8.82
C SER A 386 -3.44 29.90 9.69
N ARG A 387 -3.96 30.57 10.74
CA ARG A 387 -3.13 31.20 11.77
C ARG A 387 -2.26 30.17 12.47
N LYS A 388 -2.84 29.07 12.94
CA LYS A 388 -2.09 28.03 13.65
C LYS A 388 -1.02 27.37 12.79
N LEU A 389 -1.30 27.10 11.52
CA LEU A 389 -0.32 26.53 10.60
C LEU A 389 0.86 27.48 10.36
N LEU A 390 0.61 28.79 10.23
CA LEU A 390 1.66 29.81 10.11
C LEU A 390 2.52 29.88 11.38
N GLU A 391 1.91 29.86 12.56
CA GLU A 391 2.63 29.81 13.84
C GLU A 391 3.53 28.56 13.95
N VAL A 392 2.98 27.38 13.62
CA VAL A 392 3.75 26.13 13.67
C VAL A 392 4.92 26.18 12.69
N ALA A 393 4.73 26.75 11.49
CA ALA A 393 5.79 26.90 10.49
C ALA A 393 6.91 27.88 10.90
N GLN A 394 6.66 28.77 11.85
CA GLN A 394 7.67 29.69 12.40
C GLN A 394 8.44 29.07 13.58
N SER A 395 7.85 28.04 14.21
CA SER A 395 8.41 27.35 15.39
C SER A 395 9.28 26.13 15.07
N VAL A 396 9.34 25.73 13.80
CA VAL A 396 10.09 24.58 13.25
C VAL A 396 11.18 25.12 12.33
#